data_AF-A0A1Z9C3W5-F1
#
_entry.id   AF-A0A1Z9C3W5-F1
#
_cell.length_a   1.000
_cell.length_b   1.000
_cell.length_c   1.000
_cell.angle_alpha   90.00
_cell.angle_beta   90.00
_cell.angle_gamma   90.00
#
_symmetry.space_group_name_H-M   'P 1'
#
loop_
_entity.id
_entity.type
_entity.pdbx_description
1 polymer ?
#
loop_
_entity_poly.entity_id
_entity_poly.type
_entity_poly.pdbx_seq_one_letter_code
_entity_poly.pdbx_strand_id
1 'polypeptide(L)'
;MVRQQRKFKPRARTSRPLNLDSIGARDSQKIQPPVEDGMFWRIQPPLATRLYEKSALGYRNEDGSIRLTASEVLFCHWHRHLPLPSETWLEDELQKNPRLIYEAIILDVGRNGGEMIVPTVHRPSNLQIAWGVRWHRDRNHLKDKHQASVTTATTHDELDWLVLLEWCRKCIDFELDSELFVIDDELDVTMYKLDLIEPKGNLLSWEQLGEHHQDDFLNYWNKRTLTESGSYVRVNQPWHWDQIGIEHMSGRVLRHEEDTYVQHMITQEVESSSDSKLMHDLLSRGLLLRPGFKYGCRWRVYDGDLNDSHAPWLIQPRLEAATTWEGVCLSVRLAEGVHKQWVCAIYDSGNWNYLRIQRWSPGRNTSTE
;
A
#
# COMPACT_ATOMS: atom_id res chain seq x y z
N MET A 1 -7.20 -2.74 36.09
CA MET A 1 -7.10 -2.82 34.62
C MET A 1 -8.17 -3.77 34.10
N VAL A 2 -9.28 -3.24 33.58
CA VAL A 2 -10.31 -4.09 32.95
C VAL A 2 -9.78 -4.48 31.57
N ARG A 3 -9.35 -5.74 31.41
CA ARG A 3 -9.14 -6.34 30.08
C ARG A 3 -10.49 -6.32 29.37
N GLN A 4 -10.73 -5.31 28.52
CA GLN A 4 -11.80 -5.41 27.53
C GLN A 4 -11.47 -6.63 26.68
N GLN A 5 -12.21 -7.73 26.88
CA GLN A 5 -12.24 -8.83 25.93
C GLN A 5 -12.78 -8.27 24.61
N ARG A 6 -11.88 -7.87 23.72
CA ARG A 6 -12.24 -7.69 22.31
C ARG A 6 -12.65 -9.07 21.80
N LYS A 7 -13.94 -9.36 21.81
CA LYS A 7 -14.49 -10.54 21.15
C LYS A 7 -14.29 -10.32 19.65
N PHE A 8 -13.27 -10.97 19.09
CA PHE A 8 -13.17 -11.13 17.65
C PHE A 8 -14.46 -11.82 17.20
N LYS A 9 -15.31 -11.10 16.47
CA LYS A 9 -16.46 -11.67 15.79
C LYS A 9 -16.03 -11.87 14.33
N PRO A 10 -15.91 -13.12 13.86
CA PRO A 10 -15.63 -13.39 12.46
C PRO A 10 -16.62 -12.66 11.56
N ARG A 11 -16.18 -12.21 10.38
CA ARG A 11 -17.08 -11.61 9.39
C ARG A 11 -18.19 -12.62 9.07
N ALA A 12 -19.45 -12.20 9.18
CA ALA A 12 -20.56 -13.01 8.69
C ALA A 12 -20.44 -13.11 7.17
N ARG A 13 -20.15 -14.32 6.67
CA ARG A 13 -20.01 -14.57 5.24
C ARG A 13 -21.40 -14.59 4.59
N THR A 14 -21.53 -13.95 3.44
CA THR A 14 -22.76 -13.99 2.66
C THR A 14 -23.00 -15.43 2.18
N SER A 15 -24.12 -16.03 2.59
CA SER A 15 -24.59 -17.30 2.07
C SER A 15 -25.98 -17.12 1.48
N ARG A 16 -26.15 -17.55 0.24
CA ARG A 16 -27.44 -17.67 -0.43
C ARG A 16 -27.43 -18.98 -1.22
N PRO A 17 -28.51 -19.78 -1.22
CA PRO A 17 -28.59 -20.97 -2.04
C PRO A 17 -28.38 -20.61 -3.51
N LEU A 18 -27.53 -21.37 -4.20
CA LEU A 18 -27.32 -21.24 -5.64
C LEU A 18 -28.52 -21.76 -6.45
N ASN A 19 -29.42 -22.52 -5.81
CA ASN A 19 -30.59 -23.12 -6.44
C ASN A 19 -31.60 -22.06 -6.90
N LEU A 20 -32.07 -22.23 -8.15
CA LEU A 20 -33.03 -21.38 -8.84
C LEU A 20 -34.36 -21.21 -8.07
N ASP A 21 -34.76 -22.22 -7.29
CA ASP A 21 -36.05 -22.27 -6.58
C ASP A 21 -36.10 -21.49 -5.26
N SER A 22 -34.98 -20.95 -4.79
CA SER A 22 -34.95 -20.08 -3.60
C SER A 22 -35.49 -18.67 -3.87
N ILE A 23 -35.90 -18.38 -5.10
CA ILE A 23 -36.61 -17.16 -5.49
C ILE A 23 -38.07 -17.35 -5.11
N GLY A 24 -38.40 -16.95 -3.89
CA GLY A 24 -39.74 -17.08 -3.31
C GLY A 24 -40.83 -16.77 -4.32
N ALA A 25 -41.78 -17.70 -4.45
CA ALA A 25 -42.98 -17.55 -5.26
C ALA A 25 -43.75 -16.29 -4.82
N ARG A 26 -43.55 -15.17 -5.52
CA ARG A 26 -44.46 -14.04 -5.56
C ARG A 26 -44.50 -13.50 -6.99
N ASP A 27 -45.70 -13.49 -7.56
CA ASP A 27 -46.10 -13.11 -8.91
C ASP A 27 -45.87 -11.62 -9.26
N SER A 28 -44.68 -11.09 -9.00
CA SER A 28 -44.28 -9.75 -9.43
C SER A 28 -42.95 -9.83 -10.18
N GLN A 29 -43.02 -9.84 -11.52
CA GLN A 29 -41.91 -9.76 -12.49
C GLN A 29 -40.65 -10.54 -12.08
N LYS A 30 -40.59 -11.83 -12.44
CA LYS A 30 -39.38 -12.64 -12.29
C LYS A 30 -38.20 -11.95 -13.00
N ILE A 31 -37.20 -11.53 -12.21
CA ILE A 31 -35.91 -11.05 -12.73
C ILE A 31 -35.33 -12.17 -13.58
N GLN A 32 -34.97 -11.86 -14.84
CA GLN A 32 -34.36 -12.82 -15.74
C GLN A 32 -32.87 -13.00 -15.39
N PRO A 33 -32.31 -14.21 -15.54
CA PRO A 33 -30.87 -14.41 -15.39
C PRO A 33 -30.12 -13.64 -16.48
N PRO A 34 -28.85 -13.27 -16.24
CA PRO A 34 -28.04 -12.68 -17.29
C PRO A 34 -27.78 -13.70 -18.41
N VAL A 35 -27.55 -13.21 -19.61
CA VAL A 35 -27.21 -14.03 -20.79
C VAL A 35 -25.74 -13.85 -21.14
N GLU A 36 -25.06 -14.92 -21.55
CA GLU A 36 -23.66 -14.87 -21.96
C GLU A 36 -23.46 -13.88 -23.13
N ASP A 37 -22.41 -13.06 -23.04
CA ASP A 37 -22.07 -12.00 -23.99
C ASP A 37 -20.54 -11.90 -24.13
N GLY A 38 -19.96 -12.93 -24.76
CA GLY A 38 -18.51 -13.09 -24.84
C GLY A 38 -17.92 -13.39 -23.46
N MET A 39 -16.99 -12.55 -23.01
CA MET A 39 -16.40 -12.65 -21.66
C MET A 39 -17.26 -12.01 -20.56
N PHE A 40 -18.43 -11.48 -20.92
CA PHE A 40 -19.33 -10.75 -20.02
C PHE A 40 -20.70 -11.39 -19.95
N TRP A 41 -21.52 -10.84 -19.08
CA TRP A 41 -22.89 -11.27 -18.81
C TRP A 41 -23.85 -10.11 -19.01
N ARG A 42 -24.79 -10.23 -19.95
CA ARG A 42 -25.72 -9.16 -20.32
C ARG A 42 -27.02 -9.22 -19.52
N ILE A 43 -27.45 -8.09 -18.98
CA ILE A 43 -28.74 -7.92 -18.30
C ILE A 43 -29.57 -6.88 -19.04
N GLN A 44 -30.85 -7.18 -19.22
CA GLN A 44 -31.81 -6.30 -19.90
C GLN A 44 -32.52 -5.33 -18.92
N PRO A 45 -33.04 -4.17 -19.41
CA PRO A 45 -33.96 -3.34 -18.65
C PRO A 45 -35.20 -4.10 -18.16
N PRO A 46 -35.83 -3.69 -17.04
CA PRO A 46 -35.57 -2.47 -16.27
C PRO A 46 -34.48 -2.62 -15.18
N LEU A 47 -34.06 -3.84 -14.85
CA LEU A 47 -33.06 -4.07 -13.79
C LEU A 47 -31.70 -3.45 -14.15
N ALA A 48 -31.28 -3.60 -15.40
CA ALA A 48 -30.03 -3.03 -15.93
C ALA A 48 -29.92 -1.52 -15.62
N THR A 49 -30.98 -0.77 -15.90
CA THR A 49 -31.06 0.68 -15.64
C THR A 49 -30.80 1.00 -14.16
N ARG A 50 -31.45 0.27 -13.25
CA ARG A 50 -31.27 0.50 -11.81
C ARG A 50 -29.87 0.13 -11.32
N LEU A 51 -29.30 -0.99 -11.78
CA LEU A 51 -27.97 -1.44 -11.39
C LEU A 51 -26.89 -0.45 -11.81
N TYR A 52 -26.98 0.05 -13.04
CA TYR A 52 -26.05 1.06 -13.54
C TYR A 52 -26.25 2.40 -12.83
N GLU A 53 -27.43 3.00 -12.91
CA GLU A 53 -27.66 4.37 -12.43
C GLU A 53 -27.50 4.54 -10.91
N LYS A 54 -27.80 3.51 -10.11
CA LYS A 54 -27.72 3.60 -8.64
C LYS A 54 -26.51 2.92 -8.04
N SER A 55 -25.91 1.94 -8.71
CA SER A 55 -24.79 1.17 -8.16
C SER A 55 -23.53 1.22 -9.02
N ALA A 56 -23.54 1.92 -10.16
CA ALA A 56 -22.41 2.01 -11.09
C ALA A 56 -21.91 0.65 -11.60
N LEU A 57 -22.75 -0.40 -11.56
CA LEU A 57 -22.36 -1.75 -11.96
C LEU A 57 -22.41 -1.89 -13.48
N GLY A 58 -21.38 -2.51 -14.04
CA GLY A 58 -21.29 -2.85 -15.45
C GLY A 58 -21.00 -1.70 -16.40
N TYR A 59 -20.97 -2.05 -17.67
CA TYR A 59 -20.95 -1.12 -18.80
C TYR A 59 -22.33 -1.04 -19.45
N ARG A 60 -22.83 0.17 -19.73
CA ARG A 60 -24.14 0.39 -20.35
C ARG A 60 -24.03 0.42 -21.87
N ASN A 61 -24.84 -0.41 -22.54
CA ASN A 61 -24.98 -0.45 -24.00
C ASN A 61 -26.02 0.55 -24.50
N GLU A 62 -26.04 0.82 -25.81
CA GLU A 62 -26.98 1.73 -26.48
C GLU A 62 -28.45 1.30 -26.33
N ASP A 63 -28.71 -0.01 -26.31
CA ASP A 63 -30.03 -0.60 -26.11
C ASP A 63 -30.54 -0.51 -24.65
N GLY A 64 -29.74 0.09 -23.76
CA GLY A 64 -30.05 0.22 -22.34
C GLY A 64 -29.74 -1.01 -21.49
N SER A 65 -29.29 -2.11 -22.11
CA SER A 65 -28.74 -3.27 -21.39
C SER A 65 -27.40 -2.92 -20.72
N ILE A 66 -26.98 -3.74 -19.77
CA ILE A 66 -25.65 -3.63 -19.17
C ILE A 66 -24.88 -4.92 -19.32
N ARG A 67 -23.55 -4.82 -19.45
CA ARG A 67 -22.60 -5.93 -19.39
C ARG A 67 -21.94 -5.96 -18.03
N LEU A 68 -21.97 -7.11 -17.37
CA LEU A 68 -21.34 -7.37 -16.09
C LEU A 68 -20.15 -8.32 -16.25
N THR A 69 -19.14 -8.18 -15.39
CA THR A 69 -18.18 -9.27 -15.15
C THR A 69 -18.83 -10.39 -14.35
N ALA A 70 -18.23 -11.59 -14.32
CA ALA A 70 -18.69 -12.68 -13.46
C ALA A 70 -18.70 -12.28 -11.97
N SER A 71 -17.70 -11.52 -11.51
CA SER A 71 -17.64 -10.99 -10.14
C SER A 71 -18.80 -10.02 -9.83
N GLU A 72 -19.22 -9.19 -10.80
CA GLU A 72 -20.40 -8.35 -10.66
C GLU A 72 -21.72 -9.13 -10.70
N VAL A 73 -21.81 -10.20 -11.51
CA VAL A 73 -22.98 -11.11 -11.50
C VAL A 73 -23.15 -11.72 -10.12
N LEU A 74 -22.06 -12.21 -9.53
CA LEU A 74 -22.04 -12.74 -8.17
C LEU A 74 -22.51 -11.70 -7.15
N PHE A 75 -21.97 -10.48 -7.20
CA PHE A 75 -22.44 -9.39 -6.35
C PHE A 75 -23.94 -9.11 -6.53
N CYS A 76 -24.44 -9.09 -7.76
CA CYS A 76 -25.86 -8.90 -8.04
C CYS A 76 -26.72 -10.07 -7.54
N HIS A 77 -26.22 -11.30 -7.61
CA HIS A 77 -26.91 -12.47 -7.09
C HIS A 77 -27.15 -12.35 -5.58
N TRP A 78 -26.12 -11.99 -4.82
CA TRP A 78 -26.22 -11.87 -3.36
C TRP A 78 -26.96 -10.62 -2.88
N HIS A 79 -26.75 -9.47 -3.54
CA HIS A 79 -27.23 -8.18 -3.01
C HIS A 79 -28.40 -7.55 -3.81
N ARG A 80 -28.75 -8.12 -4.96
CA ARG A 80 -29.77 -7.57 -5.89
C ARG A 80 -30.76 -8.61 -6.41
N HIS A 81 -30.71 -9.82 -5.87
CA HIS A 81 -31.61 -10.92 -6.21
C HIS A 81 -31.55 -11.42 -7.66
N LEU A 82 -30.47 -11.16 -8.38
CA LEU A 82 -30.27 -11.67 -9.74
C LEU A 82 -30.13 -13.21 -9.70
N PRO A 83 -30.94 -13.99 -10.46
CA PRO A 83 -30.69 -15.43 -10.60
C PRO A 83 -29.38 -15.69 -11.35
N LEU A 84 -28.73 -16.81 -11.02
CA LEU A 84 -27.60 -17.30 -11.82
C LEU A 84 -28.12 -17.92 -13.13
N PRO A 85 -27.33 -17.90 -14.22
CA PRO A 85 -27.70 -18.48 -15.51
C PRO A 85 -27.99 -19.98 -15.50
N SER A 86 -27.27 -20.75 -14.68
CA SER A 86 -27.45 -22.18 -14.49
C SER A 86 -26.98 -22.59 -13.09
N GLU A 87 -27.28 -23.83 -12.68
CA GLU A 87 -26.83 -24.38 -11.39
C GLU A 87 -25.31 -24.62 -11.36
N THR A 88 -24.69 -24.89 -12.51
CA THR A 88 -23.23 -25.12 -12.67
C THR A 88 -22.46 -23.85 -12.97
N TRP A 89 -23.14 -22.71 -13.07
CA TRP A 89 -22.56 -21.47 -13.58
C TRP A 89 -21.33 -21.03 -12.80
N LEU A 90 -21.35 -21.16 -11.47
CA LEU A 90 -20.24 -20.73 -10.64
C LEU A 90 -19.01 -21.61 -10.87
N GLU A 91 -19.19 -22.93 -10.94
CA GLU A 91 -18.15 -23.90 -11.24
C GLU A 91 -17.56 -23.65 -12.63
N ASP A 92 -18.41 -23.40 -13.62
CA ASP A 92 -18.02 -23.12 -15.00
C ASP A 92 -17.20 -21.82 -15.09
N GLU A 93 -17.62 -20.75 -14.39
CA GLU A 93 -16.87 -19.48 -14.36
C GLU A 93 -15.58 -19.58 -13.54
N LEU A 94 -15.53 -20.41 -12.50
CA LEU A 94 -14.30 -20.65 -11.72
C LEU A 94 -13.25 -21.42 -12.53
N GLN A 95 -13.67 -22.33 -13.42
CA GLN A 95 -12.76 -22.98 -14.36
C GLN A 95 -12.15 -21.97 -15.34
N LYS A 96 -12.91 -20.94 -15.75
CA LYS A 96 -12.43 -19.86 -16.62
C LYS A 96 -11.53 -18.87 -15.87
N ASN A 97 -11.92 -18.49 -14.66
CA ASN A 97 -11.18 -17.56 -13.80
C ASN A 97 -11.09 -18.10 -12.36
N PRO A 98 -9.98 -18.77 -12.00
CA PRO A 98 -9.77 -19.26 -10.64
C PRO A 98 -9.75 -18.17 -9.56
N ARG A 99 -9.55 -16.89 -9.93
CA ARG A 99 -9.58 -15.74 -9.00
C ARG A 99 -10.97 -15.15 -8.78
N LEU A 100 -12.01 -15.70 -9.42
CA LEU A 100 -13.36 -15.15 -9.35
C LEU A 100 -13.90 -15.00 -7.92
N ILE A 101 -13.63 -15.96 -7.04
CA ILE A 101 -14.04 -15.88 -5.62
C ILE A 101 -13.39 -14.66 -4.96
N TYR A 102 -12.11 -14.41 -5.19
CA TYR A 102 -11.37 -13.28 -4.62
C TYR A 102 -11.93 -11.95 -5.12
N GLU A 103 -12.15 -11.83 -6.43
CA GLU A 103 -12.75 -10.63 -7.02
C GLU A 103 -14.15 -10.34 -6.46
N ALA A 104 -15.00 -11.37 -6.33
CA ALA A 104 -16.35 -11.24 -5.78
C ALA A 104 -16.32 -10.80 -4.31
N ILE A 105 -15.40 -11.33 -3.51
CA ILE A 105 -15.23 -10.95 -2.10
C ILE A 105 -14.73 -9.52 -1.97
N ILE A 106 -13.78 -9.09 -2.80
CA ILE A 106 -13.31 -7.70 -2.82
C ILE A 106 -14.43 -6.76 -3.21
N LEU A 107 -15.23 -7.13 -4.21
CA LEU A 107 -16.37 -6.33 -4.63
C LEU A 107 -17.43 -6.22 -3.53
N ASP A 108 -17.72 -7.30 -2.80
CA ASP A 108 -18.62 -7.26 -1.64
C ASP A 108 -18.05 -6.38 -0.51
N VAL A 109 -16.83 -6.67 -0.04
CA VAL A 109 -16.20 -5.95 1.06
C VAL A 109 -16.03 -4.47 0.73
N GLY A 110 -15.47 -4.15 -0.42
CA GLY A 110 -15.17 -2.79 -0.81
C GLY A 110 -16.42 -1.95 -1.07
N ARG A 111 -17.58 -2.58 -1.34
CA ARG A 111 -18.88 -1.90 -1.52
C ARG A 111 -19.77 -1.89 -0.28
N ASN A 112 -19.41 -2.64 0.78
CA ASN A 112 -20.19 -2.74 2.02
C ASN A 112 -20.42 -1.37 2.69
N GLY A 113 -19.47 -0.45 2.56
CA GLY A 113 -19.59 0.93 3.07
C GLY A 113 -20.52 1.85 2.28
N GLY A 114 -21.06 1.40 1.14
CA GLY A 114 -21.81 2.21 0.17
C GLY A 114 -20.93 2.78 -0.95
N GLU A 115 -19.62 2.58 -0.86
CA GLU A 115 -18.67 2.93 -1.91
C GLU A 115 -19.00 2.21 -3.22
N MET A 116 -18.71 2.83 -4.35
CA MET A 116 -18.94 2.24 -5.66
C MET A 116 -17.60 1.83 -6.26
N ILE A 117 -17.25 0.55 -6.11
CA ILE A 117 -16.09 -0.06 -6.78
C ILE A 117 -16.55 -0.72 -8.07
N VAL A 118 -15.88 -0.42 -9.18
CA VAL A 118 -16.23 -0.89 -10.52
C VAL A 118 -14.97 -1.38 -11.24
N PRO A 119 -14.98 -2.59 -11.83
CA PRO A 119 -13.88 -3.06 -12.65
C PRO A 119 -13.53 -2.10 -13.79
N THR A 120 -12.24 -1.87 -14.03
CA THR A 120 -11.76 -0.96 -15.08
C THR A 120 -12.02 -1.50 -16.49
N VAL A 121 -12.26 -2.79 -16.65
CA VAL A 121 -12.61 -3.40 -17.95
C VAL A 121 -13.81 -2.72 -18.62
N HIS A 122 -14.68 -2.08 -17.84
CA HIS A 122 -15.82 -1.27 -18.32
C HIS A 122 -15.44 0.14 -18.76
N ARG A 123 -14.16 0.49 -18.75
CA ARG A 123 -13.63 1.82 -19.04
C ARG A 123 -12.74 1.78 -20.29
N PRO A 124 -12.56 2.92 -20.98
CA PRO A 124 -11.57 3.03 -22.06
C PRO A 124 -10.19 2.54 -21.62
N SER A 125 -9.48 1.83 -22.50
CA SER A 125 -8.21 1.16 -22.18
C SER A 125 -7.16 2.10 -21.58
N ASN A 126 -7.14 3.37 -21.98
CA ASN A 126 -6.23 4.38 -21.43
C ASN A 126 -6.54 4.80 -19.98
N LEU A 127 -7.69 4.40 -19.43
CA LEU A 127 -8.09 4.63 -18.04
C LEU A 127 -8.03 3.35 -17.20
N GLN A 128 -7.59 2.23 -17.76
CA GLN A 128 -7.46 0.94 -17.07
C GLN A 128 -6.10 0.86 -16.36
N ILE A 129 -5.93 1.69 -15.33
CA ILE A 129 -4.66 1.80 -14.59
C ILE A 129 -4.41 0.57 -13.71
N ALA A 130 -5.47 0.01 -13.11
CA ALA A 130 -5.45 -1.20 -12.28
C ALA A 130 -6.75 -1.99 -12.43
N TRP A 131 -7.03 -2.94 -11.53
CA TRP A 131 -8.21 -3.82 -11.59
C TRP A 131 -9.54 -3.06 -11.53
N GLY A 132 -9.65 -2.03 -10.70
CA GLY A 132 -10.90 -1.31 -10.46
C GLY A 132 -10.71 0.18 -10.24
N VAL A 133 -11.83 0.90 -10.18
CA VAL A 133 -11.92 2.30 -9.77
C VAL A 133 -12.97 2.46 -8.69
N ARG A 134 -12.80 3.43 -7.79
CA ARG A 134 -13.75 3.72 -6.71
C ARG A 134 -14.30 5.12 -6.79
N TRP A 135 -15.62 5.24 -6.64
CA TRP A 135 -16.28 6.46 -6.21
C TRP A 135 -16.67 6.38 -4.74
N HIS A 136 -16.52 7.50 -4.03
CA HIS A 136 -17.09 7.66 -2.71
C HIS A 136 -18.63 7.60 -2.76
N ARG A 137 -19.25 7.07 -1.71
CA ARG A 137 -20.69 6.80 -1.65
C ARG A 137 -21.60 8.02 -1.86
N ASP A 138 -21.08 9.22 -1.62
CA ASP A 138 -21.81 10.48 -1.80
C ASP A 138 -21.69 11.08 -3.22
N ARG A 139 -20.88 10.45 -4.08
CA ARG A 139 -20.63 10.93 -5.44
C ARG A 139 -21.65 10.38 -6.43
N ASN A 140 -21.86 11.14 -7.50
CA ASN A 140 -22.64 10.72 -8.64
C ASN A 140 -21.69 10.20 -9.74
N HIS A 141 -21.55 8.89 -9.87
CA HIS A 141 -20.64 8.27 -10.85
C HIS A 141 -20.91 8.64 -12.32
N LEU A 142 -22.09 9.19 -12.66
CA LEU A 142 -22.41 9.67 -14.01
C LEU A 142 -21.89 11.08 -14.28
N LYS A 143 -21.56 11.84 -13.24
CA LYS A 143 -21.14 13.25 -13.34
C LYS A 143 -19.73 13.48 -12.80
N ASP A 144 -19.38 12.78 -11.74
CA ASP A 144 -18.14 12.94 -11.01
C ASP A 144 -17.08 11.95 -11.51
N LYS A 145 -15.82 12.38 -11.50
CA LYS A 145 -14.68 11.47 -11.67
C LYS A 145 -14.59 10.51 -10.47
N HIS A 146 -13.99 9.34 -10.68
CA HIS A 146 -13.63 8.43 -9.60
C HIS A 146 -12.50 9.03 -8.77
N GLN A 147 -12.39 8.64 -7.50
CA GLN A 147 -11.39 9.17 -6.56
C GLN A 147 -10.18 8.24 -6.39
N ALA A 148 -10.32 6.96 -6.71
CA ALA A 148 -9.25 6.00 -6.51
C ALA A 148 -9.12 5.00 -7.66
N SER A 149 -7.87 4.59 -7.90
CA SER A 149 -7.52 3.36 -8.60
C SER A 149 -7.41 2.24 -7.56
N VAL A 150 -8.01 1.09 -7.87
CA VAL A 150 -8.06 -0.06 -6.97
C VAL A 150 -7.32 -1.24 -7.60
N THR A 151 -6.38 -1.82 -6.86
CA THR A 151 -5.77 -3.11 -7.21
C THR A 151 -6.01 -4.15 -6.12
N THR A 152 -5.74 -5.41 -6.44
CA THR A 152 -6.08 -6.55 -5.60
C THR A 152 -4.91 -7.53 -5.53
N ALA A 153 -4.78 -8.23 -4.41
CA ALA A 153 -3.79 -9.29 -4.25
C ALA A 153 -4.25 -10.34 -3.23
N THR A 154 -3.71 -11.55 -3.34
CA THR A 154 -3.71 -12.52 -2.23
C THR A 154 -2.44 -12.35 -1.39
N THR A 155 -2.43 -12.85 -0.15
CA THR A 155 -1.23 -12.85 0.70
C THR A 155 -0.04 -13.56 0.06
N HIS A 156 -0.30 -14.53 -0.82
CA HIS A 156 0.70 -15.35 -1.51
C HIS A 156 1.15 -14.79 -2.85
N ASP A 157 0.49 -13.74 -3.34
CA ASP A 157 0.88 -13.11 -4.61
C ASP A 157 2.30 -12.55 -4.48
N GLU A 158 3.11 -12.81 -5.51
CA GLU A 158 4.44 -12.20 -5.63
C GLU A 158 4.32 -10.69 -5.79
N LEU A 159 5.30 -10.00 -5.22
CA LEU A 159 5.35 -8.56 -5.16
C LEU A 159 6.40 -8.00 -6.11
N ASP A 160 5.96 -7.20 -7.08
CA ASP A 160 6.86 -6.36 -7.85
C ASP A 160 6.78 -4.90 -7.41
N TRP A 161 7.80 -4.47 -6.67
CA TRP A 161 7.93 -3.10 -6.18
C TRP A 161 8.02 -2.05 -7.29
N LEU A 162 8.57 -2.37 -8.48
CA LEU A 162 8.66 -1.40 -9.57
C LEU A 162 7.29 -1.20 -10.22
N VAL A 163 6.51 -2.28 -10.37
CA VAL A 163 5.12 -2.20 -10.85
C VAL A 163 4.25 -1.39 -9.88
N LEU A 164 4.43 -1.57 -8.57
CA LEU A 164 3.73 -0.76 -7.57
C LEU A 164 4.13 0.72 -7.59
N LEU A 165 5.43 0.99 -7.73
CA LEU A 165 5.95 2.35 -7.85
C LEU A 165 5.36 3.06 -9.08
N GLU A 166 5.37 2.39 -10.23
CA GLU A 166 4.82 2.97 -11.46
C GLU A 166 3.29 3.13 -11.39
N TRP A 167 2.59 2.17 -10.79
CA TRP A 167 1.17 2.30 -10.52
C TRP A 167 0.87 3.54 -9.66
N CYS A 168 1.62 3.76 -8.57
CA CYS A 168 1.44 4.94 -7.73
C CYS A 168 1.74 6.25 -8.46
N ARG A 169 2.76 6.29 -9.33
CA ARG A 169 3.04 7.46 -10.17
C ARG A 169 1.88 7.76 -11.13
N LYS A 170 1.34 6.74 -11.79
CA LYS A 170 0.14 6.89 -12.64
C LYS A 170 -1.03 7.44 -11.83
N CYS A 171 -1.29 6.91 -10.64
CA CYS A 171 -2.35 7.45 -9.78
C CYS A 171 -2.15 8.94 -9.47
N ILE A 172 -0.91 9.38 -9.16
CA ILE A 172 -0.59 10.79 -8.94
C ILE A 172 -0.89 11.62 -10.20
N ASP A 173 -0.44 11.18 -11.37
CA ASP A 173 -0.67 11.89 -12.64
C ASP A 173 -2.15 12.06 -12.98
N PHE A 174 -3.00 11.11 -12.55
CA PHE A 174 -4.45 11.13 -12.75
C PHE A 174 -5.23 11.73 -11.56
N GLU A 175 -4.55 12.24 -10.52
CA GLU A 175 -5.15 12.75 -9.29
C GLU A 175 -6.05 11.71 -8.58
N LEU A 176 -5.58 10.46 -8.51
CA LEU A 176 -6.25 9.32 -7.91
C LEU A 176 -5.53 8.83 -6.65
N ASP A 177 -6.31 8.34 -5.69
CA ASP A 177 -5.80 7.54 -4.59
C ASP A 177 -5.41 6.12 -5.08
N SER A 178 -4.28 5.59 -4.61
CA SER A 178 -3.87 4.19 -4.85
C SER A 178 -4.36 3.29 -3.71
N GLU A 179 -5.39 2.51 -3.94
CA GLU A 179 -6.01 1.61 -2.95
C GLU A 179 -5.76 0.14 -3.30
N LEU A 180 -5.33 -0.64 -2.31
CA LEU A 180 -5.04 -2.06 -2.46
C LEU A 180 -5.91 -2.88 -1.52
N PHE A 181 -6.48 -3.96 -2.03
CA PHE A 181 -7.21 -4.95 -1.26
C PHE A 181 -6.41 -6.25 -1.23
N VAL A 182 -5.94 -6.66 -0.05
CA VAL A 182 -5.24 -7.92 0.16
C VAL A 182 -6.18 -8.91 0.84
N ILE A 183 -6.34 -10.10 0.25
CA ILE A 183 -7.14 -11.19 0.81
C ILE A 183 -6.22 -12.27 1.39
N ASP A 184 -6.51 -12.74 2.60
CA ASP A 184 -5.83 -13.87 3.23
C ASP A 184 -6.51 -15.23 2.96
N ASP A 185 -5.92 -16.30 3.48
CA ASP A 185 -6.44 -17.67 3.35
C ASP A 185 -7.78 -17.90 4.09
N GLU A 186 -8.12 -17.03 5.05
CA GLU A 186 -9.42 -17.03 5.70
C GLU A 186 -10.46 -16.20 4.93
N LEU A 187 -10.09 -15.68 3.76
CA LEU A 187 -10.89 -14.81 2.90
C LEU A 187 -11.24 -13.46 3.54
N ASP A 188 -10.49 -13.08 4.58
CA ASP A 188 -10.59 -11.77 5.19
C ASP A 188 -9.77 -10.76 4.37
N VAL A 189 -10.33 -9.56 4.22
CA VAL A 189 -9.77 -8.52 3.37
C VAL A 189 -9.20 -7.40 4.21
N THR A 190 -7.91 -7.12 4.01
CA THR A 190 -7.25 -5.94 4.57
C THR A 190 -6.97 -4.95 3.47
N MET A 191 -7.31 -3.69 3.69
CA MET A 191 -7.15 -2.63 2.71
C MET A 191 -5.97 -1.73 3.07
N TYR A 192 -5.24 -1.27 2.07
CA TYR A 192 -4.09 -0.39 2.19
C TYR A 192 -4.22 0.80 1.25
N LYS A 193 -3.61 1.92 1.64
CA LYS A 193 -3.33 3.05 0.77
C LYS A 193 -1.83 3.11 0.52
N LEU A 194 -1.45 3.32 -0.73
CA LEU A 194 -0.07 3.50 -1.16
C LEU A 194 0.13 4.92 -1.65
N ASP A 195 1.23 5.54 -1.25
CA ASP A 195 1.58 6.89 -1.69
C ASP A 195 3.09 7.13 -1.67
N LEU A 196 3.55 8.06 -2.51
CA LEU A 196 4.93 8.52 -2.51
C LEU A 196 5.07 9.67 -1.52
N ILE A 197 6.01 9.51 -0.60
CA ILE A 197 6.32 10.54 0.40
C ILE A 197 7.72 11.12 0.14
N GLU A 198 7.93 12.34 0.63
CA GLU A 198 9.23 13.00 0.61
C GLU A 198 9.71 13.15 2.06
N PRO A 199 10.37 12.13 2.65
CA PRO A 199 10.84 12.24 4.01
C PRO A 199 11.89 13.36 4.09
N LYS A 200 11.73 14.25 5.06
CA LYS A 200 12.60 15.40 5.33
C LYS A 200 12.77 15.58 6.82
N GLY A 201 13.97 15.98 7.23
CA GLY A 201 14.27 16.34 8.61
C GLY A 201 14.92 17.72 8.70
N ASN A 202 15.26 18.11 9.92
CA ASN A 202 15.80 19.43 10.23
C ASN A 202 17.27 19.42 10.66
N LEU A 203 17.96 18.28 10.58
CA LEU A 203 19.38 18.17 10.90
C LEU A 203 20.25 18.65 9.74
N LEU A 204 21.44 19.14 10.06
CA LEU A 204 22.42 19.55 9.07
C LEU A 204 23.00 18.33 8.35
N SER A 205 22.95 18.35 7.01
CA SER A 205 23.67 17.38 6.18
C SER A 205 25.18 17.69 6.15
N TRP A 206 25.97 16.75 5.64
CA TRP A 206 27.41 16.93 5.46
C TRP A 206 27.74 18.22 4.69
N GLU A 207 27.07 18.45 3.57
CA GLU A 207 27.29 19.59 2.67
C GLU A 207 26.90 20.93 3.30
N GLN A 208 26.05 20.89 4.34
CA GLN A 208 25.62 22.07 5.09
C GLN A 208 26.54 22.39 6.28
N LEU A 209 27.45 21.48 6.65
CA LEU A 209 28.48 21.76 7.65
C LEU A 209 29.49 22.76 7.07
N GLY A 210 29.97 23.68 7.92
CA GLY A 210 31.10 24.54 7.54
C GLY A 210 32.37 23.72 7.31
N GLU A 211 33.22 24.14 6.37
CA GLU A 211 34.46 23.43 6.00
C GLU A 211 35.32 23.06 7.21
N HIS A 212 35.48 23.97 8.17
CA HIS A 212 36.22 23.69 9.42
C HIS A 212 35.62 22.51 10.21
N HIS A 213 34.30 22.40 10.29
CA HIS A 213 33.65 21.29 11.00
C HIS A 213 33.78 19.96 10.24
N GLN A 214 33.81 20.01 8.90
CA GLN A 214 34.09 18.83 8.07
C GLN A 214 35.54 18.34 8.29
N ASP A 215 36.50 19.26 8.29
CA ASP A 215 37.91 18.96 8.55
C ASP A 215 38.11 18.38 9.96
N ASP A 216 37.46 18.96 10.97
CA ASP A 216 37.49 18.45 12.34
C ASP A 216 36.94 17.02 12.42
N PHE A 217 35.79 16.76 11.80
CA PHE A 217 35.21 15.43 11.74
C PHE A 217 36.18 14.42 11.12
N LEU A 218 36.79 14.74 9.98
CA LEU A 218 37.74 13.85 9.30
C LEU A 218 39.01 13.64 10.13
N ASN A 219 39.51 14.69 10.78
CA ASN A 219 40.65 14.58 11.69
C ASN A 219 40.38 13.63 12.87
N TYR A 220 39.16 13.67 13.41
CA TYR A 220 38.74 12.74 14.45
C TYR A 220 38.55 11.32 13.90
N TRP A 221 37.85 11.16 12.79
CA TRP A 221 37.56 9.87 12.17
C TRP A 221 38.83 9.14 11.70
N ASN A 222 39.84 9.87 11.21
CA ASN A 222 41.14 9.30 10.85
C ASN A 222 41.93 8.76 12.05
N LYS A 223 41.60 9.20 13.27
CA LYS A 223 42.21 8.72 14.53
C LYS A 223 41.34 7.70 15.26
N ARG A 224 40.29 7.17 14.59
CA ARG A 224 39.37 6.20 15.18
C ARG A 224 40.08 4.90 15.56
N THR A 225 39.58 4.27 16.61
CA THR A 225 39.95 2.90 17.00
C THR A 225 38.90 1.95 16.45
N LEU A 226 39.32 0.96 15.67
CA LEU A 226 38.40 -0.05 15.15
C LEU A 226 37.87 -0.94 16.28
N THR A 227 36.62 -1.35 16.15
CA THR A 227 35.93 -2.31 17.03
C THR A 227 35.36 -3.43 16.18
N GLU A 228 34.81 -4.48 16.81
CA GLU A 228 34.18 -5.59 16.09
C GLU A 228 33.01 -5.13 15.19
N SER A 229 32.29 -4.08 15.58
CA SER A 229 31.03 -3.66 14.93
C SER A 229 31.04 -2.24 14.35
N GLY A 230 32.23 -1.66 14.15
CA GLY A 230 32.41 -0.29 13.66
C GLY A 230 33.66 0.34 14.26
N SER A 231 33.55 1.56 14.79
CA SER A 231 34.68 2.27 15.36
C SER A 231 34.32 3.15 16.55
N TYR A 232 35.32 3.48 17.36
CA TYR A 232 35.25 4.47 18.42
C TYR A 232 36.16 5.64 18.08
N VAL A 233 35.62 6.85 18.19
CA VAL A 233 36.31 8.11 17.98
C VAL A 233 36.36 8.84 19.31
N ARG A 234 37.56 9.13 19.82
CA ARG A 234 37.71 9.98 21.01
C ARG A 234 37.49 11.43 20.61
N VAL A 235 36.58 12.12 21.30
CA VAL A 235 36.19 13.50 20.97
C VAL A 235 36.46 14.39 22.18
N ASN A 236 37.19 15.48 21.96
CA ASN A 236 37.54 16.45 23.02
C ASN A 236 36.92 17.84 22.76
N GLN A 237 36.20 18.02 21.66
CA GLN A 237 35.50 19.24 21.24
C GLN A 237 34.07 18.91 20.79
N PRO A 238 33.18 19.90 20.59
CA PRO A 238 31.82 19.62 20.13
C PRO A 238 31.82 18.85 18.81
N TRP A 239 30.99 17.79 18.75
CA TRP A 239 30.77 17.02 17.54
C TRP A 239 29.61 17.65 16.77
N HIS A 240 29.89 18.25 15.61
CA HIS A 240 28.92 19.09 14.89
C HIS A 240 28.02 18.33 13.90
N TRP A 241 28.30 17.04 13.64
CA TRP A 241 27.48 16.23 12.73
C TRP A 241 26.66 15.18 13.47
N ASP A 242 25.53 15.61 14.04
CA ASP A 242 24.72 14.78 14.94
C ASP A 242 24.10 13.54 14.30
N GLN A 243 24.03 13.52 12.96
CA GLN A 243 23.51 12.38 12.21
C GLN A 243 24.39 11.13 12.29
N ILE A 244 25.70 11.30 12.54
CA ILE A 244 26.67 10.21 12.52
C ILE A 244 27.19 9.93 13.93
N GLY A 245 27.14 8.65 14.30
CA GLY A 245 27.69 8.14 15.54
C GLY A 245 26.74 8.30 16.73
N ILE A 246 27.06 7.58 17.80
CA ILE A 246 26.34 7.59 19.08
C ILE A 246 27.31 8.12 20.13
N GLU A 247 26.89 9.10 20.91
CA GLU A 247 27.67 9.58 22.04
C GLU A 247 27.82 8.46 23.09
N HIS A 248 29.07 8.07 23.35
CA HIS A 248 29.37 7.06 24.36
C HIS A 248 30.83 7.16 24.81
N MET A 249 31.11 6.88 26.09
CA MET A 249 32.46 6.85 26.67
C MET A 249 33.32 8.09 26.31
N SER A 250 32.77 9.30 26.46
CA SER A 250 33.46 10.57 26.12
C SER A 250 33.99 10.60 24.67
N GLY A 251 33.23 10.02 23.76
CA GLY A 251 33.55 9.96 22.34
C GLY A 251 32.31 9.64 21.52
N ARG A 252 32.52 9.18 20.29
CA ARG A 252 31.47 8.74 19.37
C ARG A 252 31.74 7.30 18.95
N VAL A 253 30.73 6.46 19.06
CA VAL A 253 30.73 5.10 18.49
C VAL A 253 30.03 5.16 17.16
N LEU A 254 30.76 4.88 16.08
CA LEU A 254 30.21 4.74 14.74
C LEU A 254 29.95 3.26 14.50
N ARG A 255 28.79 2.94 13.92
CA ARG A 255 28.46 1.59 13.47
C ARG A 255 29.21 1.27 12.18
N HIS A 256 29.38 -0.01 11.89
CA HIS A 256 30.01 -0.45 10.64
C HIS A 256 29.40 0.19 9.38
N GLU A 257 28.07 0.35 9.34
CA GLU A 257 27.39 1.03 8.23
C GLU A 257 27.77 2.53 8.13
N GLU A 258 27.99 3.21 9.26
CA GLU A 258 28.39 4.63 9.30
C GLU A 258 29.84 4.80 8.86
N ASP A 259 30.75 3.91 9.29
CA ASP A 259 32.14 3.91 8.81
C ASP A 259 32.23 3.65 7.30
N THR A 260 31.47 2.65 6.83
CA THR A 260 31.39 2.31 5.41
C THR A 260 30.83 3.49 4.60
N TYR A 261 29.80 4.17 5.13
CA TYR A 261 29.25 5.37 4.52
C TYR A 261 30.29 6.50 4.42
N VAL A 262 31.06 6.78 5.47
CA VAL A 262 32.13 7.80 5.44
C VAL A 262 33.16 7.46 4.37
N GLN A 263 33.59 6.19 4.28
CA GLN A 263 34.53 5.74 3.26
C GLN A 263 34.02 5.87 1.83
N HIS A 264 32.75 5.53 1.61
CA HIS A 264 32.14 5.52 0.28
C HIS A 264 31.76 6.92 -0.21
N MET A 265 31.17 7.73 0.66
CA MET A 265 30.49 8.97 0.25
C MET A 265 31.27 10.22 0.59
N ILE A 266 32.09 10.19 1.66
CA ILE A 266 32.79 11.37 2.15
C ILE A 266 34.25 11.36 1.71
N THR A 267 35.02 10.33 2.09
CA THR A 267 36.44 10.24 1.71
C THR A 267 36.65 9.64 0.32
N GLN A 268 35.65 8.93 -0.21
CA GLN A 268 35.67 8.27 -1.52
C GLN A 268 36.88 7.33 -1.70
N GLU A 269 37.31 6.70 -0.60
CA GLU A 269 38.40 5.71 -0.60
C GLU A 269 38.03 4.43 -1.35
N VAL A 270 36.74 4.11 -1.39
CA VAL A 270 36.18 2.87 -1.96
C VAL A 270 34.92 3.21 -2.77
N GLU A 271 34.64 2.42 -3.80
CA GLU A 271 33.45 2.59 -4.65
C GLU A 271 32.15 2.51 -3.83
N SER A 272 31.28 3.50 -4.00
CA SER A 272 30.02 3.59 -3.26
C SER A 272 29.03 2.47 -3.56
N SER A 273 28.55 1.80 -2.51
CA SER A 273 27.50 0.80 -2.57
C SER A 273 26.09 1.40 -2.69
N SER A 274 25.11 0.58 -3.09
CA SER A 274 23.67 0.93 -3.05
C SER A 274 23.25 1.46 -1.68
N ASP A 275 23.65 0.76 -0.61
CA ASP A 275 23.25 1.10 0.75
C ASP A 275 23.85 2.43 1.21
N SER A 276 25.11 2.69 0.84
CA SER A 276 25.75 3.97 1.14
C SER A 276 25.11 5.12 0.36
N LYS A 277 24.68 4.89 -0.89
CA LYS A 277 23.94 5.89 -1.67
C LYS A 277 22.56 6.17 -1.08
N LEU A 278 21.84 5.16 -0.59
CA LEU A 278 20.55 5.35 0.10
C LEU A 278 20.74 6.10 1.41
N MET A 279 21.74 5.71 2.20
CA MET A 279 22.08 6.38 3.44
C MET A 279 22.46 7.85 3.18
N HIS A 280 23.24 8.13 2.13
CA HIS A 280 23.56 9.48 1.71
C HIS A 280 22.31 10.30 1.38
N ASP A 281 21.40 9.76 0.57
CA ASP A 281 20.16 10.44 0.20
C ASP A 281 19.33 10.80 1.44
N LEU A 282 19.14 9.85 2.35
CA LEU A 282 18.41 10.07 3.61
C LEU A 282 19.10 11.11 4.52
N LEU A 283 20.41 11.03 4.69
CA LEU A 283 21.17 11.99 5.49
C LEU A 283 21.17 13.39 4.88
N SER A 284 21.26 13.49 3.55
CA SER A 284 21.18 14.77 2.82
C SER A 284 19.82 15.46 2.96
N ARG A 285 18.77 14.69 3.25
CA ARG A 285 17.41 15.19 3.57
C ARG A 285 17.28 15.68 5.02
N GLY A 286 18.38 15.74 5.78
CA GLY A 286 18.39 16.17 7.18
C GLY A 286 17.79 15.16 8.16
N LEU A 287 17.73 13.88 7.76
CA LEU A 287 17.14 12.80 8.58
C LEU A 287 18.20 12.14 9.46
N LEU A 288 17.81 11.62 10.61
CA LEU A 288 18.68 10.78 11.45
C LEU A 288 18.30 9.31 11.34
N LEU A 289 19.30 8.48 11.01
CA LEU A 289 19.12 7.04 10.86
C LEU A 289 19.61 6.30 12.10
N ARG A 290 18.76 5.43 12.64
CA ARG A 290 19.14 4.48 13.69
C ARG A 290 18.71 3.07 13.29
N PRO A 291 19.39 2.02 13.79
CA PRO A 291 19.01 0.63 13.48
C PRO A 291 17.55 0.35 13.82
N GLY A 292 16.84 -0.21 12.84
CA GLY A 292 15.44 -0.60 12.91
C GLY A 292 15.21 -2.01 13.46
N PHE A 293 16.25 -2.70 13.95
CA PHE A 293 16.21 -4.11 14.38
C PHE A 293 15.03 -4.44 15.31
N LYS A 294 14.73 -3.58 16.29
CA LYS A 294 13.60 -3.77 17.23
C LYS A 294 12.23 -3.82 16.54
N TYR A 295 12.18 -3.39 15.28
CA TYR A 295 10.99 -3.29 14.45
C TYR A 295 11.11 -4.12 13.16
N GLY A 296 12.07 -5.02 13.04
CA GLY A 296 12.20 -5.88 11.84
C GLY A 296 12.40 -5.11 10.53
N CYS A 297 13.02 -3.92 10.58
CA CYS A 297 13.31 -3.10 9.40
C CYS A 297 14.76 -2.60 9.45
N ARG A 298 15.25 -2.02 8.34
CA ARG A 298 16.62 -1.51 8.26
C ARG A 298 16.84 -0.33 9.20
N TRP A 299 16.06 0.73 9.03
CA TRP A 299 16.19 1.94 9.83
C TRP A 299 14.88 2.41 10.42
N ARG A 300 14.95 2.87 11.66
CA ARG A 300 14.00 3.83 12.21
C ARG A 300 14.56 5.22 11.93
N VAL A 301 13.77 6.07 11.30
CA VAL A 301 14.23 7.33 10.73
C VAL A 301 13.53 8.48 11.43
N TYR A 302 14.30 9.46 11.89
CA TYR A 302 13.85 10.63 12.62
C TYR A 302 13.97 11.88 11.74
N ASP A 303 13.01 12.78 11.88
CA ASP A 303 12.94 14.10 11.25
C ASP A 303 13.60 15.21 12.09
N GLY A 304 14.09 14.88 13.28
CA GLY A 304 14.87 15.77 14.14
C GLY A 304 15.62 15.04 15.24
N ASP A 305 15.93 15.76 16.33
CA ASP A 305 16.71 15.18 17.43
C ASP A 305 15.95 14.06 18.15
N LEU A 306 16.70 13.05 18.62
CA LEU A 306 16.20 11.86 19.30
C LEU A 306 15.44 12.18 20.58
N ASN A 307 15.80 13.28 21.25
CA ASN A 307 15.23 13.66 22.54
C ASN A 307 13.84 14.29 22.40
N ASP A 308 13.56 14.87 21.23
CA ASP A 308 12.36 15.68 21.00
C ASP A 308 11.37 15.04 20.02
N SER A 309 11.82 14.11 19.15
CA SER A 309 10.98 13.49 18.12
C SER A 309 10.89 11.96 18.22
N HIS A 310 9.67 11.42 18.08
CA HIS A 310 9.47 10.00 17.81
C HIS A 310 9.71 9.73 16.32
N ALA A 311 10.63 8.82 15.96
CA ALA A 311 10.87 8.43 14.56
C ALA A 311 9.57 8.18 13.78
N PRO A 312 9.18 9.04 12.82
CA PRO A 312 7.92 8.88 12.13
C PRO A 312 7.93 7.71 11.13
N TRP A 313 9.13 7.29 10.68
CA TRP A 313 9.26 6.26 9.64
C TRP A 313 10.08 5.04 10.08
N LEU A 314 9.65 3.89 9.57
CA LEU A 314 10.45 2.68 9.45
C LEU A 314 10.76 2.51 7.95
N ILE A 315 12.02 2.70 7.57
CA ILE A 315 12.47 2.69 6.17
C ILE A 315 13.32 1.43 5.92
N GLN A 316 13.03 0.75 4.82
CA GLN A 316 13.78 -0.41 4.35
C GLN A 316 14.03 -0.34 2.84
N PRO A 317 15.25 -0.65 2.34
CA PRO A 317 15.49 -0.73 0.90
C PRO A 317 14.70 -1.88 0.25
N ARG A 318 14.28 -1.69 -1.01
CA ARG A 318 13.59 -2.70 -1.83
C ARG A 318 14.24 -4.10 -1.75
N LEU A 319 15.57 -4.16 -1.77
CA LEU A 319 16.33 -5.42 -1.77
C LEU A 319 16.18 -6.23 -0.46
N GLU A 320 15.84 -5.57 0.64
CA GLU A 320 15.58 -6.22 1.93
C GLU A 320 14.08 -6.34 2.23
N ALA A 321 13.22 -5.67 1.45
CA ALA A 321 11.77 -5.70 1.65
C ALA A 321 11.18 -7.05 1.25
N ALA A 322 10.01 -7.37 1.80
CA ALA A 322 9.30 -8.61 1.50
C ALA A 322 8.98 -8.74 0.00
N THR A 323 8.95 -9.99 -0.48
CA THR A 323 8.62 -10.36 -1.87
C THR A 323 7.19 -10.88 -2.03
N THR A 324 6.42 -10.94 -0.94
CA THR A 324 5.00 -11.33 -0.92
C THR A 324 4.18 -10.33 -0.10
N TRP A 325 2.87 -10.31 -0.35
CA TRP A 325 1.96 -9.44 0.41
C TRP A 325 1.83 -9.85 1.88
N GLU A 326 1.97 -11.13 2.23
CA GLU A 326 2.02 -11.57 3.63
C GLU A 326 3.12 -10.83 4.41
N GLY A 327 4.34 -10.81 3.86
CA GLY A 327 5.47 -10.13 4.49
C GLY A 327 5.29 -8.62 4.59
N VAL A 328 4.72 -7.98 3.55
CA VAL A 328 4.39 -6.54 3.60
C VAL A 328 3.32 -6.26 4.66
N CYS A 329 2.27 -7.07 4.73
CA CYS A 329 1.20 -6.93 5.73
C CYS A 329 1.76 -7.03 7.15
N LEU A 330 2.72 -7.93 7.41
CA LEU A 330 3.39 -8.05 8.69
C LEU A 330 4.18 -6.77 9.04
N SER A 331 4.96 -6.26 8.08
CA SER A 331 5.76 -5.04 8.25
C SER A 331 4.90 -3.80 8.52
N VAL A 332 3.83 -3.60 7.75
CA VAL A 332 2.90 -2.48 7.95
C VAL A 332 2.20 -2.61 9.30
N ARG A 333 1.70 -3.81 9.65
CA ARG A 333 1.04 -4.04 10.94
C ARG A 333 1.95 -3.76 12.12
N LEU A 334 3.22 -4.15 12.03
CA LEU A 334 4.20 -3.88 13.06
C LEU A 334 4.47 -2.38 13.20
N ALA A 335 4.63 -1.66 12.09
CA ALA A 335 4.82 -0.21 12.09
C ALA A 335 3.65 0.53 12.73
N GLU A 336 2.41 0.19 12.36
CA GLU A 336 1.21 0.76 12.96
C GLU A 336 1.09 0.48 14.46
N GLY A 337 1.48 -0.73 14.89
CA GLY A 337 1.49 -1.12 16.30
C GLY A 337 2.40 -0.27 17.19
N VAL A 338 3.38 0.41 16.59
CA VAL A 338 4.30 1.33 17.27
C VAL A 338 4.14 2.78 16.83
N HIS A 339 3.00 3.11 16.18
CA HIS A 339 2.66 4.44 15.67
C HIS A 339 3.70 5.03 14.73
N LYS A 340 4.17 4.22 13.76
CA LYS A 340 5.13 4.62 12.72
C LYS A 340 4.59 4.26 11.34
N GLN A 341 5.07 4.97 10.33
CA GLN A 341 4.76 4.68 8.93
C GLN A 341 5.82 3.72 8.36
N TRP A 342 5.39 2.66 7.70
CA TRP A 342 6.29 1.76 6.99
C TRP A 342 6.52 2.26 5.56
N VAL A 343 7.79 2.28 5.14
CA VAL A 343 8.22 2.88 3.87
C VAL A 343 9.27 2.00 3.20
N CYS A 344 9.04 1.68 1.93
CA CYS A 344 10.01 1.02 1.07
C CYS A 344 10.79 2.06 0.25
N ALA A 345 12.12 2.03 0.34
CA ALA A 345 13.00 2.86 -0.47
C ALA A 345 13.38 2.13 -1.77
N ILE A 346 13.06 2.75 -2.90
CA ILE A 346 13.21 2.16 -4.24
C ILE A 346 14.06 3.10 -5.10
N TYR A 347 15.22 2.62 -5.54
CA TYR A 347 16.03 3.35 -6.53
C TYR A 347 15.46 3.09 -7.93
N ASP A 348 15.05 4.16 -8.62
CA ASP A 348 14.50 4.07 -9.96
C ASP A 348 14.81 5.35 -10.74
N SER A 349 15.17 5.20 -12.03
CA SER A 349 15.40 6.33 -12.95
C SER A 349 16.39 7.39 -12.42
N GLY A 350 17.43 6.94 -11.69
CA GLY A 350 18.47 7.81 -11.16
C GLY A 350 18.20 8.39 -9.77
N ASN A 351 17.00 8.22 -9.21
CA ASN A 351 16.59 8.83 -7.94
C ASN A 351 16.02 7.81 -6.95
N TRP A 352 16.10 8.13 -5.65
CA TRP A 352 15.41 7.37 -4.60
C TRP A 352 13.95 7.80 -4.48
N ASN A 353 13.05 6.82 -4.42
CA ASN A 353 11.61 6.99 -4.25
C ASN A 353 11.19 6.29 -2.95
N TYR A 354 10.32 6.92 -2.18
CA TYR A 354 9.88 6.42 -0.88
C TYR A 354 8.40 6.06 -0.92
N LEU A 355 8.13 4.77 -1.14
CA LEU A 355 6.77 4.24 -1.23
C LEU A 355 6.26 3.89 0.18
N ARG A 356 5.31 4.67 0.67
CA ARG A 356 4.62 4.40 1.93
C ARG A 356 3.45 3.45 1.69
N ILE A 357 3.28 2.49 2.60
CA ILE A 357 2.11 1.62 2.65
C ILE A 357 1.50 1.72 4.04
N GLN A 358 0.22 2.09 4.11
CA GLN A 358 -0.51 2.25 5.37
C GLN A 358 -1.87 1.59 5.30
N ARG A 359 -2.36 1.06 6.42
CA ARG A 359 -3.68 0.45 6.44
C ARG A 359 -4.75 1.52 6.23
N TRP A 360 -5.73 1.17 5.44
CA TRP A 360 -6.85 2.03 5.11
C TRP A 360 -8.17 1.37 5.54
N SER A 361 -9.17 2.19 5.82
CA SER A 361 -10.52 1.74 6.13
C SER A 361 -11.52 2.74 5.56
N PRO A 362 -12.33 2.36 4.55
CA PRO A 362 -13.31 3.25 3.96
C PRO A 362 -14.30 3.77 5.01
N GLY A 363 -14.57 5.08 4.99
CA GLY A 363 -15.56 5.70 5.87
C GLY A 363 -15.08 6.10 7.27
N ARG A 364 -13.80 5.88 7.62
CA ARG A 364 -13.18 6.72 8.66
C ARG A 364 -12.87 8.06 8.01
N ASN A 365 -13.59 9.11 8.40
CA ASN A 365 -13.23 10.47 8.04
C ASN A 365 -11.73 10.64 8.34
N THR A 366 -10.94 10.92 7.31
CA THR A 366 -9.59 11.47 7.48
C THR A 366 -9.75 12.92 7.93
N SER A 367 -10.22 13.09 9.16
CA SER A 367 -10.11 14.35 9.89
C SER A 367 -8.79 14.30 10.66
N THR A 368 -7.71 14.57 9.93
CA THR A 368 -6.43 15.05 10.45
C THR A 368 -5.83 15.90 9.35
N GLU A 369 -6.28 17.15 9.30
CA GLU A 369 -5.39 18.28 9.01
C GLU A 369 -4.30 18.35 10.08
#